data_AF-A0AAD4J3S3-F1
#
_entry.id   AF-A0AAD4J3S3-F1
#
_cell.length_a   1.000
_cell.length_b   1.000
_cell.length_c   1.000
_cell.angle_alpha   90.00
_cell.angle_beta   90.00
_cell.angle_gamma   90.00
#
_symmetry.space_group_name_H-M   'P 1'
#
loop_
_entity.id
_entity.type
_entity.pdbx_description
1 polymer ?
#
loop_
_entity_poly.entity_id
_entity_poly.type
_entity_poly.pdbx_seq_one_letter_code
_entity_poly.pdbx_strand_id
1 'polypeptide(L)'
;ITEQIYVGSCIQTKEDVETLSATAGVTAVLNFQSTTEAANWGLDSNLINESCQNSNILMINYPIRDADSFDMRKKLPFSVGLLLRLLKKNHRVYVTCTTGFDRSPASVIAYLHWMTDTSLHAAYNFVTGLHSCKPDRPAIAWATWDLIAMVENGRHDGPATHAVTFVWNGHEGEEVYLVGDFTGNWKEPIKAAHKGGPRYEVEIRLPQGKYYYKFITNGDWRHSTASPTERDESGNTNNVIVVGDTASVKPTVQPQKKDANIVKVIERPLTENERFMLAKAARCVAFGVCPIRLAPK
;
A
#
# COMPACT_ATOMS: atom_id res chain seq x y z
N ILE A 1 -3.14 22.17 0.91
CA ILE A 1 -3.62 21.04 0.07
C ILE A 1 -5.01 20.60 0.54
N THR A 2 -5.16 20.32 1.83
CA THR A 2 -6.46 20.16 2.51
C THR A 2 -6.47 21.06 3.76
N GLU A 3 -7.57 21.12 4.50
CA GLU A 3 -7.66 21.85 5.79
C GLU A 3 -6.64 21.38 6.85
N GLN A 4 -6.19 20.13 6.74
CA GLN A 4 -5.23 19.51 7.67
C GLN A 4 -3.84 19.30 7.06
N ILE A 5 -3.66 19.44 5.75
CA ILE A 5 -2.38 19.16 5.07
C ILE A 5 -1.90 20.39 4.30
N TYR A 6 -0.75 20.89 4.74
CA TYR A 6 -0.01 21.96 4.11
C TYR A 6 1.28 21.41 3.50
N VAL A 7 1.71 21.98 2.38
CA VAL A 7 2.95 21.62 1.69
C VAL A 7 3.69 22.91 1.37
N GLY A 8 4.99 22.93 1.58
CA GLY A 8 5.81 24.08 1.22
C GLY A 8 7.31 23.82 1.34
N SER A 9 8.07 24.92 1.24
CA SER A 9 9.52 24.98 1.39
C SER A 9 9.95 24.93 2.86
N CYS A 10 11.25 24.73 3.08
CA CYS A 10 11.84 24.70 4.41
C CYS A 10 11.52 25.96 5.21
N ILE A 11 11.39 25.75 6.52
CA ILE A 11 11.21 26.80 7.53
C ILE A 11 12.58 27.45 7.74
N GLN A 12 12.68 28.77 7.58
CA GLN A 12 13.97 29.46 7.56
C GLN A 12 14.22 30.23 8.85
N THR A 13 13.17 30.82 9.44
CA THR A 13 13.29 31.67 10.63
C THR A 13 12.29 31.31 11.73
N LYS A 14 12.40 31.98 12.88
CA LYS A 14 11.44 31.81 13.99
C LYS A 14 10.07 32.38 13.63
N GLU A 15 10.05 33.47 12.87
CA GLU A 15 8.84 34.14 12.38
C GLU A 15 8.04 33.22 11.44
N ASP A 16 8.72 32.37 10.66
CA ASP A 16 8.06 31.33 9.87
C ASP A 16 7.32 30.32 10.76
N VAL A 17 7.94 29.90 11.87
CA VAL A 17 7.32 28.98 12.84
C VAL A 17 6.11 29.64 13.51
N GLU A 18 6.23 30.90 13.90
CA GLU A 18 5.12 31.69 14.47
C GLU A 18 3.97 31.83 13.46
N THR A 19 4.27 32.08 12.19
CA THR A 19 3.28 32.15 11.12
C THR A 19 2.57 30.81 10.93
N LEU A 20 3.31 29.70 10.94
CA LEU A 20 2.74 28.36 10.85
C LEU A 20 1.82 28.06 12.05
N SER A 21 2.22 28.43 13.27
CA SER A 21 1.44 28.21 14.48
C SER A 21 0.20 29.11 14.56
N ALA A 22 0.40 30.43 14.47
CA ALA A 22 -0.65 31.42 14.72
C ALA A 22 -1.62 31.59 13.55
N THR A 23 -1.11 31.60 12.32
CA THR A 23 -1.93 31.88 11.12
C THR A 23 -2.49 30.59 10.54
N ALA A 24 -1.62 29.59 10.31
CA ALA A 24 -2.03 28.32 9.71
C ALA A 24 -2.51 27.29 10.75
N GLY A 25 -2.36 27.54 12.06
CA GLY A 25 -2.74 26.62 13.12
C GLY A 25 -2.08 25.25 13.00
N VAL A 26 -0.87 25.20 12.46
CA VAL A 26 -0.08 23.98 12.31
C VAL A 26 0.32 23.49 13.69
N THR A 27 0.21 22.17 13.88
CA THR A 27 0.51 21.51 15.17
C THR A 27 1.55 20.41 15.02
N ALA A 28 1.91 20.05 13.78
CA ALA A 28 2.98 19.12 13.48
C ALA A 28 3.68 19.48 12.16
N VAL A 29 4.99 19.26 12.09
CA VAL A 29 5.79 19.42 10.87
C VAL A 29 6.42 18.07 10.54
N LEU A 30 6.29 17.67 9.28
CA LEU A 30 6.99 16.51 8.72
C LEU A 30 8.05 17.01 7.76
N ASN A 31 9.31 16.98 8.19
CA ASN A 31 10.44 17.56 7.48
C ASN A 31 11.30 16.47 6.82
N PHE A 32 11.45 16.55 5.50
CA PHE A 32 12.28 15.64 4.70
C PHE A 32 13.66 16.20 4.36
N GLN A 33 13.98 17.42 4.79
CA GLN A 33 15.30 18.00 4.62
C GLN A 33 16.31 17.33 5.57
N SER A 34 17.51 17.04 5.07
CA SER A 34 18.62 16.56 5.92
C SER A 34 19.30 17.72 6.65
N THR A 35 19.99 17.43 7.76
CA THR A 35 20.76 18.45 8.49
C THR A 35 21.88 19.05 7.63
N THR A 36 22.50 18.23 6.77
CA THR A 36 23.50 18.70 5.81
C THR A 36 22.90 19.65 4.77
N GLU A 37 21.71 19.33 4.25
CA GLU A 37 20.99 20.24 3.34
C GLU A 37 20.65 21.56 4.02
N ALA A 38 20.10 21.51 5.24
CA ALA A 38 19.77 22.72 6.00
C ALA A 38 21.01 23.60 6.22
N ALA A 39 22.13 23.01 6.62
CA ALA A 39 23.39 23.73 6.82
C ALA A 39 23.92 24.38 5.52
N ASN A 40 23.78 23.70 4.38
CA ASN A 40 24.18 24.26 3.07
C ASN A 40 23.36 25.50 2.67
N TRP A 41 22.13 25.61 3.19
CA TRP A 41 21.28 26.79 3.02
C TRP A 41 21.44 27.83 4.14
N GLY A 42 22.40 27.63 5.06
CA GLY A 42 22.64 28.53 6.18
C GLY A 42 21.55 28.46 7.26
N LEU A 43 20.77 27.38 7.31
CA LEU A 43 19.68 27.21 8.25
C LEU A 43 20.16 26.55 9.55
N ASP A 44 19.83 27.16 10.68
CA ASP A 44 20.06 26.57 11.99
C ASP A 44 18.90 25.64 12.37
N SER A 45 19.07 24.34 12.10
CA SER A 45 18.06 23.33 12.41
C SER A 45 17.74 23.24 13.91
N ASN A 46 18.69 23.53 14.80
CA ASN A 46 18.45 23.46 16.24
C ASN A 46 17.54 24.60 16.68
N LEU A 47 17.82 25.81 16.20
CA LEU A 47 17.01 27.00 16.47
C LEU A 47 15.57 26.85 15.95
N ILE A 48 15.38 26.26 14.77
CA ILE A 48 14.05 25.99 14.22
C ILE A 48 13.32 24.91 15.03
N ASN A 49 14.01 23.83 15.43
CA ASN A 49 13.42 22.80 16.28
C ASN A 49 12.99 23.35 17.64
N GLU A 50 13.82 24.17 18.28
CA GLU A 50 13.52 24.84 19.55
C GLU A 50 12.31 25.79 19.40
N SER A 51 12.28 26.58 18.32
CA SER A 51 11.15 27.45 18.03
C SER A 51 9.84 26.67 17.82
N CYS A 52 9.89 25.52 17.15
CA CYS A 52 8.74 24.63 17.00
C CYS A 52 8.27 24.09 18.36
N GLN A 53 9.20 23.66 19.22
CA GLN A 53 8.87 23.20 20.57
C GLN A 53 8.19 24.29 21.39
N ASN A 54 8.73 25.51 21.37
CA ASN A 54 8.15 26.67 22.07
C ASN A 54 6.75 27.04 21.53
N SER A 55 6.48 26.75 20.26
CA SER A 55 5.20 27.00 19.61
C SER A 55 4.23 25.80 19.68
N ASN A 56 4.55 24.76 20.48
CA ASN A 56 3.81 23.50 20.58
C ASN A 56 3.61 22.78 19.23
N ILE A 57 4.56 22.93 18.31
CA ILE A 57 4.60 22.24 17.03
C ILE A 57 5.45 20.98 17.17
N LEU A 58 4.86 19.84 16.87
CA LEU A 58 5.57 18.56 16.82
C LEU A 58 6.43 18.45 15.56
N MET A 59 7.73 18.65 15.69
CA MET A 59 8.68 18.50 14.58
C MET A 59 9.15 17.04 14.43
N ILE A 60 8.93 16.45 13.25
CA ILE A 60 9.41 15.12 12.87
C ILE A 60 10.36 15.25 11.68
N ASN A 61 11.64 14.96 11.93
CA ASN A 61 12.67 14.92 10.89
C ASN A 61 12.78 13.50 10.33
N TYR A 62 12.47 13.32 9.05
CA TYR A 62 12.59 12.06 8.31
C TYR A 62 13.27 12.30 6.95
N PRO A 63 14.59 12.49 6.91
CA PRO A 63 15.27 12.95 5.71
C PRO A 63 15.07 12.03 4.51
N ILE A 64 14.70 12.60 3.37
CA ILE A 64 14.67 11.94 2.05
C ILE A 64 15.69 12.66 1.18
N ARG A 65 16.59 11.93 0.53
CA ARG A 65 17.66 12.52 -0.29
C ARG A 65 17.07 13.29 -1.47
N ASP A 66 17.57 14.51 -1.68
CA ASP A 66 17.15 15.35 -2.80
C ASP A 66 17.56 14.73 -4.13
N ALA A 67 16.65 14.75 -5.12
CA ALA A 67 16.86 14.19 -6.46
C ALA A 67 17.28 12.70 -6.51
N ASP A 68 16.92 11.90 -5.49
CA ASP A 68 17.19 10.46 -5.42
C ASP A 68 15.87 9.66 -5.45
N SER A 69 15.44 9.28 -6.65
CA SER A 69 14.20 8.51 -6.89
C SER A 69 14.15 7.19 -6.12
N PHE A 70 15.31 6.56 -5.89
CA PHE A 70 15.39 5.27 -5.23
C PHE A 70 15.21 5.42 -3.70
N ASP A 71 15.92 6.37 -3.09
CA ASP A 71 15.73 6.69 -1.66
C ASP A 71 14.28 7.12 -1.40
N MET A 72 13.73 7.93 -2.31
CA MET A 72 12.35 8.37 -2.25
C MET A 72 11.34 7.22 -2.31
N ARG A 73 11.42 6.36 -3.33
CA ARG A 73 10.60 5.14 -3.46
C ARG A 73 10.62 4.32 -2.17
N LYS A 74 11.80 4.08 -1.61
CA LYS A 74 11.99 3.27 -0.40
C LYS A 74 11.38 3.89 0.86
N LYS A 75 11.40 5.22 0.95
CA LYS A 75 10.98 5.98 2.15
C LYS A 75 9.53 6.45 2.12
N LEU A 76 8.90 6.52 0.95
CA LEU A 76 7.50 6.93 0.81
C LEU A 76 6.53 6.11 1.69
N PRO A 77 6.61 4.76 1.77
CA PRO A 77 5.76 3.97 2.67
C PRO A 77 5.72 4.48 4.11
N PHE A 78 6.89 4.69 4.71
CA PHE A 78 6.99 5.14 6.09
C PHE A 78 6.57 6.60 6.25
N SER A 79 6.94 7.45 5.29
CA SER A 79 6.54 8.86 5.24
C SER A 79 5.01 9.02 5.23
N VAL A 80 4.30 8.26 4.39
CA VAL A 80 2.84 8.26 4.35
C VAL A 80 2.24 7.69 5.64
N GLY A 81 2.89 6.68 6.23
CA GLY A 81 2.49 6.13 7.52
C GLY A 81 2.55 7.15 8.66
N LEU A 82 3.61 7.96 8.71
CA LEU A 82 3.74 9.08 9.65
C LEU A 82 2.63 10.12 9.44
N LEU A 83 2.42 10.55 8.19
CA LEU A 83 1.39 11.53 7.86
C LEU A 83 -0.01 11.04 8.26
N LEU A 84 -0.36 9.80 7.93
CA LEU A 84 -1.64 9.20 8.35
C LEU A 84 -1.80 9.22 9.88
N ARG A 85 -0.74 8.91 10.63
CA ARG A 85 -0.80 8.84 12.09
C ARG A 85 -0.99 10.22 12.72
N LEU A 86 -0.30 11.24 12.19
CA LEU A 86 -0.48 12.63 12.61
C LEU A 86 -1.91 13.10 12.37
N LEU A 87 -2.45 12.85 11.18
CA LEU A 87 -3.82 13.23 10.82
C LEU A 87 -4.86 12.49 11.68
N LYS A 88 -4.66 11.21 11.99
CA LYS A 88 -5.52 10.45 12.92
C LYS A 88 -5.49 10.98 14.36
N LYS A 89 -4.42 11.67 14.75
CA LYS A 89 -4.30 12.39 16.01
C LYS A 89 -4.82 13.83 15.93
N ASN A 90 -5.50 14.16 14.83
CA ASN A 90 -6.09 15.47 14.56
C ASN A 90 -5.05 16.60 14.46
N HIS A 91 -3.81 16.27 14.09
CA HIS A 91 -2.83 17.30 13.79
C HIS A 91 -3.13 17.96 12.44
N ARG A 92 -2.94 19.28 12.39
CA ARG A 92 -2.73 20.03 11.15
C ARG A 92 -1.23 19.98 10.82
N VAL A 93 -0.90 19.34 9.71
CA VAL A 93 0.47 18.92 9.37
C VAL A 93 1.02 19.78 8.24
N TYR A 94 2.19 20.37 8.46
CA TYR A 94 3.00 21.00 7.42
C TYR A 94 4.07 20.03 6.93
N VAL A 95 3.97 19.61 5.67
CA VAL A 95 4.93 18.68 5.05
C VAL A 95 5.92 19.50 4.22
N THR A 96 7.21 19.38 4.56
CA THR A 96 8.25 20.22 3.98
C THR A 96 9.49 19.44 3.54
N CYS A 97 10.18 19.97 2.54
CA CYS A 97 11.54 19.60 2.18
C CYS A 97 12.36 20.90 2.00
N THR A 98 13.40 20.93 1.17
CA THR A 98 14.13 22.17 0.92
C THR A 98 13.27 23.21 0.19
N THR A 99 12.83 22.88 -1.04
CA THR A 99 12.13 23.83 -1.92
C THR A 99 10.61 23.69 -1.91
N GLY A 100 10.09 22.58 -1.36
CA GLY A 100 8.68 22.24 -1.50
C GLY A 100 8.29 21.73 -2.89
N PHE A 101 9.26 21.45 -3.77
CA PHE A 101 9.00 21.20 -5.19
C PHE A 101 8.84 19.71 -5.56
N ASP A 102 9.41 18.79 -4.77
CA ASP A 102 9.47 17.37 -5.11
C ASP A 102 9.09 16.45 -3.93
N ARG A 103 10.02 16.26 -2.97
CA ARG A 103 9.87 15.32 -1.86
C ARG A 103 8.61 15.51 -1.02
N SER A 104 8.30 16.75 -0.60
CA SER A 104 7.11 17.03 0.20
C SER A 104 5.79 16.82 -0.55
N PRO A 105 5.56 17.39 -1.75
CA PRO A 105 4.34 17.14 -2.49
C PRO A 105 4.19 15.67 -2.92
N ALA A 106 5.28 14.96 -3.22
CA ALA A 106 5.20 13.53 -3.53
C ALA A 106 4.69 12.67 -2.37
N SER A 107 5.13 12.93 -1.14
CA SER A 107 4.61 12.23 0.04
C SER A 107 3.11 12.48 0.22
N VAL A 108 2.65 13.71 -0.01
CA VAL A 108 1.23 14.05 0.05
C VAL A 108 0.43 13.39 -1.08
N ILE A 109 0.97 13.35 -2.30
CA ILE A 109 0.35 12.64 -3.43
C ILE A 109 0.24 11.15 -3.13
N ALA A 110 1.30 10.54 -2.62
CA ALA A 110 1.30 9.13 -2.22
C ALA A 110 0.26 8.88 -1.11
N TYR A 111 0.15 9.76 -0.12
CA TYR A 111 -0.89 9.67 0.91
C TYR A 111 -2.30 9.71 0.31
N LEU A 112 -2.60 10.68 -0.57
CA LEU A 112 -3.91 10.76 -1.21
C LEU A 112 -4.18 9.50 -2.05
N HIS A 113 -3.19 9.05 -2.81
CA HIS A 113 -3.31 7.86 -3.65
C HIS A 113 -3.56 6.59 -2.83
N TRP A 114 -2.87 6.41 -1.70
CA TRP A 114 -2.91 5.17 -0.92
C TRP A 114 -4.00 5.14 0.14
N MET A 115 -4.46 6.30 0.61
CA MET A 115 -5.39 6.41 1.75
C MET A 115 -6.78 6.96 1.40
N THR A 116 -6.95 7.64 0.26
CA THR A 116 -8.19 8.40 -0.04
C THR A 116 -8.93 7.93 -1.29
N ASP A 117 -8.82 6.64 -1.63
CA ASP A 117 -9.39 6.01 -2.84
C ASP A 117 -9.25 6.85 -4.13
N THR A 118 -8.14 7.58 -4.22
CA THR A 118 -7.86 8.49 -5.34
C THR A 118 -6.85 7.83 -6.26
N SER A 119 -7.05 7.91 -7.58
CA SER A 119 -6.05 7.41 -8.53
C SER A 119 -4.77 8.25 -8.46
N LEU A 120 -3.61 7.66 -8.76
CA LEU A 120 -2.33 8.41 -8.77
C LEU A 120 -2.42 9.65 -9.67
N HIS A 121 -3.02 9.52 -10.85
CA HIS A 121 -3.19 10.64 -11.78
C HIS A 121 -4.04 11.77 -11.19
N ALA A 122 -5.17 11.45 -10.55
CA ALA A 122 -6.03 12.45 -9.94
C ALA A 122 -5.36 13.13 -8.73
N ALA A 123 -4.72 12.34 -7.85
CA ALA A 123 -3.98 12.86 -6.70
C ALA A 123 -2.84 13.79 -7.14
N TYR A 124 -2.10 13.39 -8.17
CA TYR A 124 -1.00 14.18 -8.72
C TYR A 124 -1.48 15.52 -9.26
N ASN A 125 -2.49 15.51 -10.15
CA ASN A 125 -3.04 16.73 -10.74
C ASN A 125 -3.69 17.65 -9.70
N PHE A 126 -4.33 17.07 -8.69
CA PHE A 126 -4.92 17.85 -7.61
C PHE A 126 -3.86 18.63 -6.83
N VAL A 127 -2.75 17.98 -6.44
CA VAL A 127 -1.67 18.63 -5.71
C VAL A 127 -0.94 19.64 -6.58
N THR A 128 -0.56 19.28 -7.81
CA THR A 128 0.16 20.20 -8.71
C THR A 128 -0.69 21.37 -9.19
N GLY A 129 -2.02 21.21 -9.23
CA GLY A 129 -2.96 22.30 -9.52
C GLY A 129 -3.10 23.32 -8.38
N LEU A 130 -2.82 22.92 -7.13
CA LEU A 130 -2.87 23.79 -5.95
C LEU A 130 -1.50 24.32 -5.51
N HIS A 131 -0.44 23.61 -5.84
CA HIS A 131 0.93 23.93 -5.45
C HIS A 131 1.86 23.68 -6.62
N SER A 132 2.54 24.72 -7.11
CA SER A 132 3.43 24.62 -8.27
C SER A 132 4.65 23.74 -7.93
N CYS A 133 4.63 22.49 -8.37
CA CYS A 133 5.64 21.49 -8.06
C CYS A 133 5.81 20.47 -9.20
N LYS A 134 6.87 19.65 -9.15
CA LYS A 134 7.08 18.53 -10.07
C LYS A 134 7.57 17.29 -9.32
N PRO A 135 6.67 16.62 -8.58
CA PRO A 135 7.01 15.47 -7.76
C PRO A 135 7.42 14.27 -8.61
N ASP A 136 8.36 13.45 -8.10
CA ASP A 136 8.81 12.21 -8.74
C ASP A 136 7.69 11.16 -8.81
N ARG A 137 6.92 11.25 -9.89
CA ARG A 137 5.79 10.37 -10.19
C ARG A 137 6.22 8.90 -10.35
N PRO A 138 7.31 8.57 -11.08
CA PRO A 138 7.83 7.21 -11.09
C PRO A 138 8.11 6.63 -9.71
N ALA A 139 8.73 7.38 -8.79
CA ALA A 139 9.02 6.89 -7.44
C ALA A 139 7.74 6.51 -6.67
N ILE A 140 6.66 7.29 -6.81
CA ILE A 140 5.36 7.01 -6.19
C ILE A 140 4.72 5.75 -6.79
N ALA A 141 4.74 5.62 -8.12
CA ALA A 141 4.17 4.46 -8.78
C ALA A 141 4.91 3.17 -8.41
N TRP A 142 6.24 3.20 -8.39
CA TRP A 142 7.03 2.04 -7.98
C TRP A 142 6.86 1.68 -6.49
N ALA A 143 6.78 2.67 -5.61
CA ALA A 143 6.49 2.43 -4.19
C ALA A 143 5.09 1.81 -3.98
N THR A 144 4.14 2.14 -4.85
CA THR A 144 2.79 1.55 -4.87
C THR A 144 2.86 0.06 -5.20
N TRP A 145 3.62 -0.32 -6.22
CA TRP A 145 3.84 -1.72 -6.59
C TRP A 145 4.59 -2.49 -5.50
N ASP A 146 5.59 -1.88 -4.85
CA ASP A 146 6.28 -2.50 -3.71
C ASP A 146 5.33 -2.81 -2.57
N LEU A 147 4.43 -1.88 -2.22
CA LEU A 147 3.44 -2.08 -1.17
C LEU A 147 2.44 -3.19 -1.49
N ILE A 148 2.00 -3.26 -2.75
CA ILE A 148 1.12 -4.34 -3.22
C ILE A 148 1.84 -5.69 -3.09
N ALA A 149 3.06 -5.79 -3.62
CA ALA A 149 3.87 -7.01 -3.56
C ALA A 149 4.17 -7.45 -2.11
N MET A 150 4.35 -6.51 -1.17
CA MET A 150 4.52 -6.82 0.25
C MET A 150 3.32 -7.54 0.86
N VAL A 151 2.09 -7.26 0.40
CA VAL A 151 0.86 -7.89 0.92
C VAL A 151 0.54 -9.18 0.17
N GLU A 152 0.86 -9.26 -1.11
CA GLU A 152 0.71 -10.49 -1.91
C GLU A 152 1.59 -11.63 -1.38
N ASN A 153 2.79 -11.30 -0.88
CA ASN A 153 3.75 -12.29 -0.38
C ASN A 153 3.55 -12.71 1.09
N GLY A 154 2.51 -12.22 1.78
CA GLY A 154 2.44 -12.44 3.23
C GLY A 154 1.09 -12.14 3.86
N ARG A 155 0.35 -13.22 4.13
CA ARG A 155 -0.75 -13.37 5.08
C ARG A 155 -2.14 -12.81 4.69
N HIS A 156 -3.07 -13.75 4.62
CA HIS A 156 -4.51 -13.57 4.43
C HIS A 156 -5.20 -13.01 5.70
N ASP A 157 -4.69 -11.90 6.25
CA ASP A 157 -5.15 -11.32 7.54
C ASP A 157 -6.47 -10.50 7.44
N GLY A 158 -7.25 -10.67 6.36
CA GLY A 158 -8.55 -10.02 6.22
C GLY A 158 -9.67 -10.82 6.91
N PRO A 159 -10.83 -10.23 7.21
CA PRO A 159 -11.99 -11.01 7.64
C PRO A 159 -12.43 -11.97 6.52
N ALA A 160 -12.83 -13.18 6.90
CA ALA A 160 -13.34 -14.20 5.98
C ALA A 160 -14.74 -13.84 5.48
N THR A 161 -14.82 -13.00 4.44
CA THR A 161 -16.09 -12.41 3.97
C THR A 161 -16.74 -13.21 2.84
N HIS A 162 -15.97 -13.93 2.01
CA HIS A 162 -16.47 -14.58 0.79
C HIS A 162 -16.66 -16.08 1.02
N ALA A 163 -17.87 -16.59 0.77
CA ALA A 163 -18.10 -18.03 0.72
C ALA A 163 -17.57 -18.57 -0.62
N VAL A 164 -16.69 -19.57 -0.55
CA VAL A 164 -16.04 -20.20 -1.70
C VAL A 164 -16.31 -21.69 -1.65
N THR A 165 -16.89 -22.23 -2.73
CA THR A 165 -17.17 -23.65 -2.86
C THR A 165 -16.10 -24.30 -3.73
N PHE A 166 -15.30 -25.16 -3.11
CA PHE A 166 -14.35 -26.02 -3.79
C PHE A 166 -15.04 -27.29 -4.24
N VAL A 167 -14.94 -27.62 -5.53
CA VAL A 167 -15.62 -28.76 -6.13
C VAL A 167 -14.58 -29.74 -6.67
N TRP A 168 -14.71 -30.99 -6.27
CA TRP A 168 -14.00 -32.12 -6.86
C TRP A 168 -14.98 -33.03 -7.59
N ASN A 169 -14.65 -33.41 -8.82
CA ASN A 169 -15.39 -34.40 -9.60
C ASN A 169 -14.48 -35.62 -9.81
N GLY A 170 -14.75 -36.70 -9.07
CA GLY A 170 -13.97 -37.93 -9.07
C GLY A 170 -14.86 -39.15 -9.31
N HIS A 171 -14.55 -40.28 -8.67
CA HIS A 171 -15.41 -41.46 -8.66
C HIS A 171 -16.31 -41.52 -7.42
N GLU A 172 -17.43 -42.21 -7.53
CA GLU A 172 -18.30 -42.48 -6.40
C GLU A 172 -17.59 -43.42 -5.40
N GLY A 173 -17.69 -43.10 -4.10
CA GLY A 173 -17.05 -43.87 -3.03
C GLY A 173 -15.60 -43.45 -2.70
N GLU A 174 -15.09 -42.36 -3.27
CA GLU A 174 -13.80 -41.77 -2.90
C GLU A 174 -13.86 -41.07 -1.55
N GLU A 175 -12.75 -41.13 -0.80
CA GLU A 175 -12.51 -40.23 0.30
C GLU A 175 -11.74 -39.00 -0.18
N VAL A 176 -12.39 -37.84 -0.13
CA VAL A 176 -11.88 -36.58 -0.68
C VAL A 176 -11.68 -35.56 0.44
N TYR A 177 -10.49 -34.97 0.50
CA TYR A 177 -10.15 -33.87 1.39
C TYR A 177 -9.61 -32.68 0.61
N LEU A 178 -9.83 -31.47 1.11
CA LEU A 178 -9.27 -30.22 0.60
C LEU A 178 -8.13 -29.76 1.51
N VAL A 179 -7.02 -29.33 0.91
CA VAL A 179 -5.84 -28.80 1.61
C VAL A 179 -5.28 -27.60 0.85
N GLY A 180 -4.82 -26.57 1.54
CA GLY A 180 -4.25 -25.37 0.92
C GLY A 180 -3.67 -24.38 1.93
N ASP A 181 -3.37 -23.17 1.46
CA ASP A 181 -2.81 -22.10 2.29
C ASP A 181 -3.69 -21.76 3.51
N PHE A 182 -5.01 -21.89 3.33
CA PHE A 182 -6.03 -21.61 4.34
C PHE A 182 -6.30 -22.75 5.34
N THR A 183 -5.61 -23.90 5.21
CA THR A 183 -5.80 -25.07 6.09
C THR A 183 -4.57 -25.30 6.98
N GLY A 184 -4.23 -24.32 7.84
CA GLY A 184 -3.03 -24.39 8.68
C GLY A 184 -1.74 -24.46 7.87
N ASN A 185 -1.70 -23.79 6.70
CA ASN A 185 -0.63 -23.88 5.72
C ASN A 185 -0.35 -25.34 5.30
N TRP A 186 -1.34 -25.97 4.69
CA TRP A 186 -1.30 -27.34 4.16
C TRP A 186 -1.24 -28.48 5.18
N LYS A 187 -1.53 -28.23 6.46
CA LYS A 187 -1.40 -29.23 7.54
C LYS A 187 -2.72 -29.81 8.03
N GLU A 188 -3.84 -29.15 7.77
CA GLU A 188 -5.14 -29.46 8.39
C GLU A 188 -6.22 -29.76 7.33
N PRO A 189 -6.18 -30.93 6.67
CA PRO A 189 -7.10 -31.24 5.57
C PRO A 189 -8.57 -31.25 6.01
N ILE A 190 -9.44 -30.69 5.18
CA ILE A 190 -10.88 -30.58 5.42
C ILE A 190 -11.62 -31.63 4.59
N LYS A 191 -12.42 -32.51 5.21
CA LYS A 191 -13.18 -33.56 4.50
C LYS A 191 -14.28 -32.94 3.63
N ALA A 192 -14.35 -33.36 2.37
CA ALA A 192 -15.38 -32.93 1.43
C ALA A 192 -16.70 -33.69 1.63
N ALA A 193 -17.82 -32.98 1.47
CA ALA A 193 -19.15 -33.55 1.51
C ALA A 193 -19.49 -34.17 0.15
N HIS A 194 -19.85 -35.46 0.13
CA HIS A 194 -20.34 -36.14 -1.07
C HIS A 194 -21.75 -35.62 -1.42
N LYS A 195 -21.94 -35.14 -2.65
CA LYS A 195 -23.21 -34.56 -3.13
C LYS A 195 -23.99 -35.51 -4.05
N GLY A 196 -23.58 -36.78 -4.12
CA GLY A 196 -24.14 -37.79 -5.01
C GLY A 196 -23.36 -37.91 -6.33
N GLY A 197 -23.31 -39.14 -6.87
CA GLY A 197 -22.52 -39.45 -8.07
C GLY A 197 -21.03 -39.10 -7.88
N PRO A 198 -20.36 -38.49 -8.87
CA PRO A 198 -18.93 -38.19 -8.80
C PRO A 198 -18.55 -36.92 -8.03
N ARG A 199 -19.51 -36.19 -7.43
CA ARG A 199 -19.30 -34.80 -6.98
C ARG A 199 -19.06 -34.70 -5.46
N TYR A 200 -18.02 -33.96 -5.08
CA TYR A 200 -17.64 -33.67 -3.70
C TYR A 200 -17.40 -32.16 -3.54
N GLU A 201 -17.82 -31.62 -2.40
CA GLU A 201 -17.75 -30.17 -2.15
C GLU A 201 -17.26 -29.81 -0.75
N VAL A 202 -16.49 -28.72 -0.67
CA VAL A 202 -16.16 -28.03 0.58
C VAL A 202 -16.50 -26.56 0.42
N GLU A 203 -17.31 -26.01 1.31
CA GLU A 203 -17.56 -24.56 1.38
C GLU A 203 -16.70 -23.95 2.50
N ILE A 204 -15.90 -22.94 2.17
CA ILE A 204 -15.04 -22.24 3.13
C ILE A 204 -15.25 -20.75 2.96
N ARG A 205 -15.35 -20.03 4.08
CA ARG A 205 -15.27 -18.57 4.04
C ARG A 205 -13.81 -18.15 4.01
N LEU A 206 -13.40 -17.49 2.93
CA LEU A 206 -12.03 -17.01 2.76
C LEU A 206 -11.99 -15.49 2.75
N PRO A 207 -10.93 -14.89 3.33
CA PRO A 207 -10.59 -13.51 3.05
C PRO A 207 -10.32 -13.32 1.55
N GLN A 208 -10.42 -12.09 1.08
CA GLN A 208 -9.93 -11.74 -0.26
C GLN A 208 -8.44 -12.11 -0.41
N GLY A 209 -8.07 -12.66 -1.57
CA GLY A 209 -6.70 -13.04 -1.86
C GLY A 209 -6.58 -14.19 -2.86
N LYS A 210 -5.34 -14.47 -3.25
CA LYS A 210 -4.97 -15.62 -4.08
C LYS A 210 -4.56 -16.78 -3.17
N TYR A 211 -5.12 -17.96 -3.40
CA TYR A 211 -4.85 -19.15 -2.59
C TYR A 211 -4.44 -20.31 -3.49
N TYR A 212 -3.44 -21.05 -3.02
CA TYR A 212 -3.05 -22.34 -3.57
C TYR A 212 -3.71 -23.47 -2.77
N TYR A 213 -4.15 -24.49 -3.49
CA TYR A 213 -4.80 -25.66 -2.89
C TYR A 213 -4.63 -26.92 -3.74
N LYS A 214 -4.91 -28.07 -3.12
CA LYS A 214 -5.03 -29.40 -3.73
C LYS A 214 -6.15 -30.19 -3.06
N PHE A 215 -6.52 -31.30 -3.69
CA PHE A 215 -7.34 -32.34 -3.10
C PHE A 215 -6.47 -33.53 -2.70
N ILE A 216 -6.86 -34.22 -1.63
CA ILE A 216 -6.33 -35.52 -1.27
C ILE A 216 -7.44 -36.53 -1.53
N THR A 217 -7.25 -37.43 -2.49
CA THR A 217 -8.22 -38.46 -2.87
C THR A 217 -7.64 -39.83 -2.57
N ASN A 218 -8.25 -40.59 -1.67
CA ASN A 218 -7.76 -41.92 -1.25
C ASN A 218 -6.27 -41.92 -0.84
N GLY A 219 -5.78 -40.82 -0.27
CA GLY A 219 -4.38 -40.64 0.14
C GLY A 219 -3.47 -39.95 -0.88
N ASP A 220 -3.90 -39.82 -2.15
CA ASP A 220 -3.11 -39.20 -3.20
C ASP A 220 -3.36 -37.69 -3.29
N TRP A 221 -2.29 -36.91 -3.39
CA TRP A 221 -2.36 -35.47 -3.64
C TRP A 221 -2.65 -35.19 -5.12
N ARG A 222 -3.80 -34.60 -5.41
CA ARG A 222 -4.28 -34.30 -6.75
C ARG A 222 -4.64 -32.82 -6.89
N HIS A 223 -4.52 -32.32 -8.11
CA HIS A 223 -5.11 -31.05 -8.50
C HIS A 223 -6.28 -31.33 -9.44
N SER A 224 -7.32 -30.50 -9.39
CA SER A 224 -8.43 -30.51 -10.34
C SER A 224 -7.94 -30.03 -11.69
N THR A 225 -8.24 -30.77 -12.76
CA THR A 225 -8.01 -30.34 -14.14
C THR A 225 -9.05 -29.33 -14.63
N ALA A 226 -10.17 -29.21 -13.92
CA ALA A 226 -11.25 -28.27 -14.23
C ALA A 226 -11.07 -26.89 -13.58
N SER A 227 -10.02 -26.72 -12.76
CA SER A 227 -9.74 -25.50 -12.02
C SER A 227 -8.39 -24.93 -12.43
N PRO A 228 -8.18 -23.60 -12.36
CA PRO A 228 -6.90 -22.99 -12.68
C PRO A 228 -5.75 -23.61 -11.89
N THR A 229 -4.57 -23.67 -12.49
CA THR A 229 -3.36 -24.21 -11.86
C THR A 229 -2.16 -23.31 -12.09
N GLU A 230 -1.20 -23.38 -11.16
CA GLU A 230 0.10 -22.73 -11.26
C GLU A 230 1.18 -23.69 -10.77
N ARG A 231 2.39 -23.52 -11.30
CA ARG A 231 3.57 -24.29 -10.91
C ARG A 231 4.44 -23.48 -9.97
N ASP A 232 4.78 -24.05 -8.82
CA ASP A 232 5.69 -23.44 -7.85
C ASP A 232 7.17 -23.58 -8.27
N GLU A 233 8.08 -22.89 -7.55
CA GLU A 233 9.52 -22.91 -7.81
C GLU A 233 10.15 -24.31 -7.63
N SER A 234 9.48 -25.20 -6.90
CA SER A 234 9.89 -26.59 -6.69
C SER A 234 9.34 -27.54 -7.76
N GLY A 235 8.59 -27.02 -8.74
CA GLY A 235 8.01 -27.78 -9.85
C GLY A 235 6.66 -28.43 -9.57
N ASN A 236 6.07 -28.24 -8.38
CA ASN A 236 4.75 -28.78 -8.06
C ASN A 236 3.65 -27.94 -8.71
N THR A 237 2.68 -28.61 -9.32
CA THR A 237 1.47 -27.97 -9.83
C THR A 237 0.38 -27.98 -8.76
N ASN A 238 -0.10 -26.81 -8.37
CA ASN A 238 -1.20 -26.62 -7.42
C ASN A 238 -2.38 -25.96 -8.14
N ASN A 239 -3.61 -26.20 -7.66
CA ASN A 239 -4.72 -25.36 -8.08
C ASN A 239 -4.59 -23.97 -7.46
N VAL A 240 -5.12 -22.98 -8.17
CA VAL A 240 -5.14 -21.59 -7.73
C VAL A 240 -6.56 -21.04 -7.79
N ILE A 241 -6.94 -20.29 -6.77
CA ILE A 241 -8.20 -19.54 -6.73
C ILE A 241 -7.94 -18.12 -6.28
N VAL A 242 -8.60 -17.17 -6.94
CA VAL A 242 -8.58 -15.75 -6.56
C VAL A 242 -9.95 -15.41 -6.02
N VAL A 243 -9.99 -14.98 -4.77
CA VAL A 243 -11.20 -14.62 -4.02
C VAL A 243 -11.27 -13.10 -3.96
N GLY A 244 -12.37 -12.50 -4.43
CA GLY A 244 -12.60 -11.05 -4.40
C GLY A 244 -12.71 -10.37 -5.77
N ASP A 245 -12.75 -11.13 -6.87
CA ASP A 245 -13.06 -10.58 -8.18
C ASP A 245 -14.58 -10.36 -8.32
N THR A 246 -15.00 -9.10 -8.32
CA THR A 246 -16.35 -8.70 -8.74
C THR A 246 -16.50 -9.00 -10.24
N ALA A 247 -17.47 -9.82 -10.62
CA ALA A 247 -17.80 -10.11 -12.02
C ALA A 247 -18.16 -8.82 -12.77
N SER A 248 -17.26 -8.33 -13.63
CA SER A 248 -17.57 -7.31 -14.63
C SER A 248 -17.70 -7.95 -16.01
N VAL A 249 -18.93 -8.24 -16.43
CA VAL A 249 -19.27 -8.48 -17.84
C VAL A 249 -19.35 -7.14 -18.54
N LYS A 250 -18.30 -6.68 -19.24
CA LYS A 250 -18.40 -5.75 -20.39
C LYS A 250 -17.28 -5.97 -21.41
N PRO A 251 -17.56 -5.72 -22.72
CA PRO A 251 -16.89 -6.39 -23.83
C PRO A 251 -15.53 -5.80 -24.18
N THR A 252 -14.64 -6.67 -24.63
CA THR A 252 -13.30 -6.40 -25.13
C THR A 252 -13.35 -5.45 -26.32
N VAL A 253 -12.83 -4.23 -26.16
CA VAL A 253 -12.37 -3.40 -27.28
C VAL A 253 -10.84 -3.49 -27.28
N GLN A 254 -10.28 -4.15 -28.28
CA GLN A 254 -8.84 -4.14 -28.52
C GLN A 254 -8.41 -2.79 -29.13
N PRO A 255 -7.36 -2.14 -28.62
CA PRO A 255 -6.59 -1.20 -29.43
C PRO A 255 -5.37 -1.91 -30.01
N GLN A 256 -5.21 -1.75 -31.32
CA GLN A 256 -4.03 -2.15 -32.09
C GLN A 256 -2.74 -1.46 -31.60
N LYS A 257 -1.64 -2.20 -31.81
CA LYS A 257 -0.24 -1.89 -31.52
C LYS A 257 0.22 -0.46 -31.86
N LYS A 258 0.97 0.11 -30.92
CA LYS A 258 2.32 0.66 -31.16
C LYS A 258 3.12 0.54 -29.86
N ASP A 259 4.31 -0.04 -29.95
CA ASP A 259 5.21 -0.23 -28.81
C ASP A 259 5.51 1.09 -28.09
N ALA A 260 5.03 1.16 -26.85
CA ALA A 260 5.28 2.18 -25.83
C ALA A 260 5.46 1.52 -24.45
N ASN A 261 5.83 0.24 -24.45
CA ASN A 261 5.57 -0.72 -23.37
C ASN A 261 6.51 -0.64 -22.15
N ILE A 262 7.43 0.33 -22.07
CA ILE A 262 8.29 0.46 -20.87
C ILE A 262 7.75 1.50 -19.88
N VAL A 263 6.99 2.51 -20.34
CA VAL A 263 6.42 3.55 -19.45
C VAL A 263 4.95 3.29 -19.12
N LYS A 264 4.19 2.67 -20.04
CA LYS A 264 2.76 2.36 -19.82
C LYS A 264 2.52 1.31 -18.73
N VAL A 265 3.50 0.43 -18.47
CA VAL A 265 3.38 -0.65 -17.48
C VAL A 265 3.39 -0.11 -16.05
N ILE A 266 4.04 1.03 -15.81
CA ILE A 266 4.17 1.62 -14.46
C ILE A 266 2.82 2.12 -13.92
N GLU A 267 1.97 2.69 -14.79
CA GLU A 267 0.77 3.44 -14.37
C GLU A 267 -0.55 2.88 -14.91
N ARG A 268 -0.64 1.56 -15.12
CA ARG A 268 -1.95 0.97 -15.39
C ARG A 268 -2.90 1.26 -14.22
N PRO A 269 -4.19 1.48 -14.46
CA PRO A 269 -5.16 1.59 -13.37
C PRO A 269 -5.06 0.38 -12.45
N LEU A 270 -5.01 0.65 -11.15
CA LEU A 270 -5.09 -0.39 -10.14
C LEU A 270 -6.51 -0.99 -10.15
N THR A 271 -6.58 -2.31 -10.14
CA THR A 271 -7.80 -3.09 -9.89
C THR A 271 -8.33 -2.80 -8.49
N GLU A 272 -9.58 -3.17 -8.22
CA GLU A 272 -10.18 -3.05 -6.88
C GLU A 272 -9.37 -3.85 -5.84
N ASN A 273 -8.90 -5.04 -6.21
CA ASN A 273 -8.02 -5.86 -5.38
C ASN A 273 -6.70 -5.15 -5.04
N GLU A 274 -6.02 -4.57 -6.02
CA GLU A 274 -4.77 -3.84 -5.82
C GLU A 274 -4.95 -2.60 -4.96
N ARG A 275 -6.08 -1.89 -5.10
CA ARG A 275 -6.42 -0.74 -4.23
C ARG A 275 -6.64 -1.17 -2.79
N PHE A 276 -7.37 -2.27 -2.59
CA PHE A 276 -7.59 -2.82 -1.26
C PHE A 276 -6.28 -3.25 -0.61
N MET A 277 -5.44 -3.99 -1.33
CA MET A 277 -4.12 -4.43 -0.87
C MET A 277 -3.20 -3.25 -0.57
N LEU A 278 -3.16 -2.25 -1.43
CA LEU A 278 -2.39 -1.03 -1.23
C LEU A 278 -2.82 -0.31 0.05
N ALA A 279 -4.12 -0.13 0.26
CA ALA A 279 -4.65 0.50 1.47
C ALA A 279 -4.33 -0.32 2.72
N LYS A 280 -4.38 -1.66 2.65
CA LYS A 280 -3.97 -2.56 3.73
C LYS A 280 -2.47 -2.41 4.03
N ALA A 281 -1.62 -2.50 3.01
CA ALA A 281 -0.17 -2.36 3.10
C ALA A 281 0.23 -1.04 3.76
N ALA A 282 -0.31 0.06 3.24
CA ALA A 282 0.00 1.40 3.71
C ALA A 282 -0.45 1.60 5.18
N ARG A 283 -1.59 1.02 5.59
CA ARG A 283 -2.02 1.00 6.99
C ARG A 283 -1.09 0.15 7.86
N CYS A 284 -0.68 -1.04 7.43
CA CYS A 284 0.27 -1.88 8.17
C CYS A 284 1.58 -1.14 8.44
N VAL A 285 2.11 -0.44 7.43
CA VAL A 285 3.31 0.41 7.60
C VAL A 285 3.05 1.51 8.63
N ALA A 286 1.90 2.19 8.57
CA ALA A 286 1.54 3.23 9.55
C ALA A 286 1.41 2.72 11.00
N PHE A 287 0.91 1.49 11.18
CA PHE A 287 0.77 0.87 12.50
C PHE A 287 2.06 0.20 13.00
N GLY A 288 3.00 -0.12 12.10
CA GLY A 288 4.36 -0.54 12.46
C GLY A 288 5.24 0.59 13.01
N VAL A 289 4.80 1.85 12.89
CA VAL A 289 5.48 3.01 13.49
C VAL A 289 5.20 3.05 14.99
N CYS A 290 6.25 2.87 15.81
CA CYS A 290 6.16 2.88 17.27
C CYS A 290 5.51 4.17 17.81
N PRO A 291 4.51 4.10 18.73
CA PRO A 291 3.79 5.27 19.24
C PRO A 291 4.64 6.27 20.04
N ILE A 292 5.80 5.86 20.56
CA ILE A 292 6.44 6.48 21.73
C ILE A 292 7.71 7.30 21.39
N ARG A 293 8.18 7.32 20.14
CA ARG A 293 9.35 8.15 19.75
C ARG A 293 9.04 9.08 18.57
N LEU A 294 8.01 9.89 18.73
CA LEU A 294 7.74 11.04 17.86
C LEU A 294 7.97 12.35 18.61
N ALA A 295 9.02 12.44 19.43
CA ALA A 295 9.51 13.68 20.03
C ALA A 295 11.05 13.60 20.17
N PRO A 296 11.80 14.70 19.96
CA PRO A 296 13.25 14.71 20.17
C PRO A 296 13.55 14.47 21.65
N LYS A 297 14.65 13.75 21.93
CA LYS A 297 15.34 13.90 23.22
C LYS A 297 16.22 15.14 23.17
#